data_AF-A7I8Y1-F1
#
_entry.id   AF-A7I8Y1-F1
#
_cell.length_a   1.000
_cell.length_b   1.000
_cell.length_c   1.000
_cell.angle_alpha   90.00
_cell.angle_beta   90.00
_cell.angle_gamma   90.00
#
_symmetry.space_group_name_H-M   'P 1'
#
loop_
_entity.id
_entity.type
_entity.pdbx_description
1 polymer ?
#
loop_
_entity_poly.entity_id
_entity_poly.type
_entity_poly.pdbx_seq_one_letter_code
_entity_poly.pdbx_strand_id
1 'polypeptide(L)'
;MLRCPISLGLLLIAILLILPAQASLTKIAAGAPVFIGENNVDISAGLNGHSVIAWWPAGADTSGTPAQTITISGNPHSYYIDPALFEGYTGIWYSHDVKPDIPVLNVYQPQINLSVWDTDTNTDVTGQSVPLSANVTYRIDTNLYLALNYTYRPNFNPADGFFTVTLTSPSGGNMPSVFTGNVGNSATQIIPFDSNPMITSSPYFWQNGPAWDRNAKSTDGSAVYQPGTYTFVATANLNGMTGSFTGDAAIGNVTSGNRTVTFLPAASFATPTTIPLTQATPNQTTNITAAATITPVPTTVQPTATIIPKKTTFTPLPDGIAIAAFGIATCAIVAGRKY
;
A
#
# COMPACT_ATOMS: atom_id res chain seq x y z
N MET A 1 -10.81 56.75 -10.55
CA MET A 1 -9.75 56.66 -9.53
C MET A 1 -10.34 56.10 -8.24
N LEU A 2 -10.14 54.81 -7.97
CA LEU A 2 -9.71 54.26 -6.68
C LEU A 2 -9.43 52.76 -6.92
N ARG A 3 -8.25 52.30 -6.53
CA ARG A 3 -7.65 51.01 -6.90
C ARG A 3 -8.08 49.93 -5.90
N CYS A 4 -8.34 48.71 -6.38
CA CYS A 4 -8.26 47.50 -5.56
C CYS A 4 -7.51 46.42 -6.36
N PRO A 5 -6.25 46.10 -6.00
CA PRO A 5 -5.48 45.04 -6.63
C PRO A 5 -5.58 43.78 -5.75
N ILE A 6 -6.55 42.92 -6.01
CA ILE A 6 -6.58 41.57 -5.44
C ILE A 6 -6.98 40.61 -6.56
N SER A 7 -6.11 40.49 -7.56
CA SER A 7 -6.31 39.55 -8.66
C SER A 7 -4.96 39.09 -9.20
N LEU A 8 -4.14 38.49 -8.33
CA LEU A 8 -2.99 37.65 -8.74
C LEU A 8 -2.31 36.91 -7.58
N GLY A 9 -3.03 36.55 -6.51
CA GLY A 9 -2.40 36.04 -5.27
C GLY A 9 -2.95 34.73 -4.71
N LEU A 10 -3.92 34.08 -5.36
CA LEU A 10 -4.63 32.92 -4.78
C LEU A 10 -4.95 31.83 -5.81
N LEU A 11 -4.05 31.60 -6.77
CA LEU A 11 -4.13 30.48 -7.71
C LEU A 11 -2.79 29.72 -7.72
N LEU A 12 -2.35 29.29 -6.54
CA LEU A 12 -1.13 28.49 -6.36
C LEU A 12 -1.28 27.40 -5.28
N ILE A 13 -2.50 26.92 -5.01
CA ILE A 13 -2.76 25.88 -4.02
C ILE A 13 -3.73 24.87 -4.63
N ALA A 14 -3.38 23.58 -4.53
CA ALA A 14 -4.11 22.38 -4.98
C ALA A 14 -3.69 21.72 -6.31
N ILE A 15 -2.41 21.81 -6.68
CA ILE A 15 -1.74 20.58 -7.15
C ILE A 15 -1.22 19.92 -5.86
N LEU A 16 -2.00 19.04 -5.25
CA LEU A 16 -1.46 18.11 -4.25
C LEU A 16 -0.52 17.16 -5.01
N LEU A 17 0.73 17.60 -5.19
CA LEU A 17 1.83 16.70 -5.50
C LEU A 17 1.88 15.74 -4.31
N ILE A 18 1.46 14.49 -4.51
CA ILE A 18 1.71 13.40 -3.58
C ILE A 18 3.22 13.18 -3.62
N LEU A 19 3.95 13.97 -2.84
CA LEU A 19 5.36 13.71 -2.59
C LEU A 19 5.43 12.43 -1.76
N PRO A 20 6.36 11.51 -2.08
CA PRO A 20 6.55 10.32 -1.26
C PRO A 20 6.83 10.77 0.17
N ALA A 21 6.08 10.21 1.12
CA ALA A 21 6.29 10.47 2.53
C ALA A 21 7.73 10.10 2.89
N GLN A 22 8.44 11.06 3.48
CA GLN A 22 9.79 10.85 3.98
C GLN A 22 9.75 10.96 5.50
N ALA A 23 10.20 9.90 6.17
CA ALA A 23 10.40 9.93 7.60
C ALA A 23 11.89 10.08 7.94
N SER A 24 12.18 10.82 9.00
CA SER A 24 13.52 10.96 9.58
C SER A 24 13.63 10.12 10.85
N LEU A 25 13.65 8.80 10.69
CA LEU A 25 13.81 7.82 11.77
C LEU A 25 15.29 7.45 11.92
N THR A 26 16.17 8.43 12.08
CA THR A 26 17.62 8.22 11.98
C THR A 26 18.25 7.60 13.21
N LYS A 27 17.68 7.82 14.40
CA LYS A 27 18.20 7.29 15.66
C LYS A 27 17.81 5.84 15.88
N ILE A 28 18.80 4.97 16.07
CA ILE A 28 18.59 3.54 16.30
C ILE A 28 19.19 3.07 17.63
N ALA A 29 18.65 1.98 18.18
CA ALA A 29 19.27 1.25 19.28
C ALA A 29 20.42 0.35 18.78
N ALA A 30 21.30 -0.09 19.69
CA ALA A 30 22.34 -1.07 19.38
C ALA A 30 21.72 -2.37 18.84
N GLY A 31 22.24 -2.88 17.72
CA GLY A 31 21.75 -4.09 17.06
C GLY A 31 20.39 -3.95 16.37
N ALA A 32 19.86 -2.72 16.25
CA ALA A 32 18.58 -2.47 15.61
C ALA A 32 18.59 -2.76 14.10
N PRO A 33 17.42 -3.10 13.51
CA PRO A 33 17.25 -3.24 12.08
C PRO A 33 17.52 -1.91 11.36
N VAL A 34 18.40 -2.00 10.36
CA VAL A 34 18.68 -0.96 9.37
C VAL A 34 18.54 -1.55 7.99
N PHE A 35 18.20 -0.72 7.02
CA PHE A 35 17.98 -1.12 5.64
C PHE A 35 19.06 -0.53 4.76
N ILE A 36 19.51 -1.35 3.81
CA ILE A 36 20.43 -0.90 2.76
C ILE A 36 19.82 0.31 2.05
N GLY A 37 20.63 1.35 1.88
CA GLY A 37 20.26 2.62 1.26
C GLY A 37 19.77 3.70 2.22
N GLU A 38 19.54 3.43 3.51
CA GLU A 38 19.18 4.47 4.49
C GLU A 38 20.31 5.51 4.68
N ASN A 39 19.94 6.79 4.74
CA ASN A 39 20.87 7.89 4.98
C ASN A 39 20.76 8.43 6.40
N ASN A 40 21.84 9.08 6.87
CA ASN A 40 21.89 9.78 8.15
C ASN A 40 21.57 8.92 9.37
N VAL A 41 21.80 7.60 9.32
CA VAL A 41 21.51 6.69 10.44
C VAL A 41 22.52 6.93 11.56
N ASP A 42 22.04 7.09 12.80
CA ASP A 42 22.88 7.25 13.98
C ASP A 42 23.21 5.89 14.59
N ILE A 43 24.38 5.36 14.23
CA ILE A 43 24.90 4.06 14.69
C ILE A 43 25.75 4.18 15.97
N SER A 44 25.89 5.39 16.54
CA SER A 44 26.78 5.66 17.67
C SER A 44 26.47 4.81 18.90
N ALA A 45 25.19 4.53 19.14
CA ALA A 45 24.73 3.72 20.27
C ALA A 45 25.26 2.27 20.21
N GLY A 46 25.38 1.70 19.00
CA GLY A 46 25.90 0.35 18.80
C GLY A 46 27.43 0.28 18.81
N LEU A 47 28.10 1.34 18.33
CA LEU A 47 29.55 1.38 18.27
C LEU A 47 30.22 1.47 19.65
N ASN A 48 29.60 2.15 20.62
CA ASN A 48 30.18 2.29 21.97
C ASN A 48 31.64 2.82 21.97
N GLY A 49 31.97 3.74 21.04
CA GLY A 49 33.32 4.29 20.86
C GLY A 49 34.25 3.48 19.96
N HIS A 50 33.80 2.34 19.46
CA HIS A 50 34.52 1.50 18.51
C HIS A 50 34.43 2.10 17.09
N SER A 51 35.42 1.82 16.27
CA SER A 51 35.61 2.38 14.93
C SER A 51 35.64 1.33 13.83
N VAL A 52 35.65 0.05 14.18
CA VAL A 52 35.64 -1.05 13.21
C VAL A 52 34.46 -1.95 13.47
N ILE A 53 33.69 -2.24 12.42
CA ILE A 53 32.62 -3.22 12.44
C ILE A 53 32.96 -4.40 11.55
N ALA A 54 32.48 -5.58 11.93
CA ALA A 54 32.73 -6.82 11.24
C ALA A 54 31.44 -7.64 11.12
N TRP A 55 31.39 -8.44 10.05
CA TRP A 55 30.26 -9.32 9.77
C TRP A 55 30.74 -10.76 9.56
N TRP A 56 29.91 -11.67 10.05
CA TRP A 56 30.05 -13.10 9.86
C TRP A 56 28.76 -13.66 9.28
N PRO A 57 28.84 -14.69 8.43
CA PRO A 57 27.66 -15.40 7.96
C PRO A 57 26.82 -15.95 9.12
N ALA A 58 25.50 -16.04 8.91
CA ALA A 58 24.59 -16.60 9.91
C ALA A 58 25.05 -18.00 10.36
N GLY A 59 25.16 -18.20 11.67
CA GLY A 59 25.60 -19.45 12.29
C GLY A 59 27.12 -19.61 12.42
N ALA A 60 27.93 -18.67 11.94
CA ALA A 60 29.38 -18.69 12.15
C ALA A 60 29.77 -18.20 13.57
N ASP A 61 30.95 -18.64 14.03
CA ASP A 61 31.54 -18.22 15.30
C ASP A 61 32.24 -16.86 15.16
N THR A 62 31.87 -15.90 15.99
CA THR A 62 32.44 -14.53 16.01
C THR A 62 33.86 -14.49 16.58
N SER A 63 34.34 -15.60 17.17
CA SER A 63 35.75 -15.75 17.57
C SER A 63 36.69 -15.94 16.36
N GLY A 64 36.15 -16.38 15.22
CA GLY A 64 36.90 -16.60 13.98
C GLY A 64 37.11 -15.33 13.14
N THR A 65 37.79 -15.47 12.00
CA THR A 65 38.03 -14.37 11.06
C THR A 65 36.70 -13.88 10.44
N PRO A 66 36.41 -12.56 10.47
CA PRO A 66 35.25 -12.00 9.80
C PRO A 66 35.27 -12.26 8.29
N ALA A 67 34.08 -12.40 7.69
CA ALA A 67 33.94 -12.45 6.24
C ALA A 67 33.99 -11.05 5.61
N GLN A 68 33.64 -10.02 6.38
CA GLN A 68 33.73 -8.62 5.96
C GLN A 68 34.06 -7.71 7.15
N THR A 69 34.78 -6.63 6.89
CA THR A 69 35.13 -5.62 7.91
C THR A 69 35.09 -4.23 7.30
N ILE A 70 34.55 -3.26 8.05
CA ILE A 70 34.44 -1.86 7.65
C ILE A 70 34.99 -0.99 8.77
N THR A 71 35.89 -0.07 8.42
CA THR A 71 36.33 1.00 9.31
C THR A 71 35.40 2.20 9.16
N ILE A 72 34.76 2.62 10.24
CA ILE A 72 33.91 3.80 10.33
C ILE A 72 34.81 5.05 10.41
N SER A 73 35.11 5.64 9.26
CA SER A 73 35.98 6.82 9.16
C SER A 73 35.23 8.16 9.18
N GLY A 74 33.92 8.17 9.41
CA GLY A 74 33.04 9.34 9.37
C GLY A 74 32.30 9.61 10.69
N ASN A 75 31.30 10.50 10.67
CA ASN A 75 30.47 10.78 11.83
C ASN A 75 29.50 9.61 12.09
N PRO A 76 29.60 8.88 13.22
CA PRO A 76 28.70 7.76 13.51
C PRO A 76 27.25 8.18 13.76
N HIS A 77 26.97 9.48 13.95
CA HIS A 77 25.60 10.00 14.11
C HIS A 77 24.90 10.30 12.76
N SER A 78 25.62 10.16 11.65
CA SER A 78 25.10 10.34 10.29
C SER A 78 25.83 9.39 9.36
N TYR A 79 25.44 8.13 9.41
CA TYR A 79 26.03 7.05 8.63
C TYR A 79 25.11 6.67 7.46
N TYR A 80 25.72 6.38 6.32
CA TYR A 80 25.02 5.89 5.13
C TYR A 80 25.16 4.36 5.07
N ILE A 81 24.04 3.65 5.00
CA ILE A 81 24.04 2.19 4.80
C ILE A 81 24.27 1.92 3.31
N ASP A 82 25.52 2.08 2.88
CA ASP A 82 25.93 2.01 1.48
C ASP A 82 25.68 0.62 0.86
N PRO A 83 24.85 0.50 -0.21
CA PRO A 83 24.67 -0.75 -0.92
C PRO A 83 25.98 -1.43 -1.32
N ALA A 84 27.01 -0.68 -1.73
CA ALA A 84 28.28 -1.24 -2.18
C ALA A 84 29.05 -1.97 -1.07
N LEU A 85 28.79 -1.65 0.20
CA LEU A 85 29.46 -2.25 1.35
C LEU A 85 28.64 -3.36 2.01
N PHE A 86 27.31 -3.25 1.93
CA PHE A 86 26.38 -4.08 2.71
C PHE A 86 25.59 -5.09 1.89
N GLU A 87 25.47 -4.91 0.58
CA GLU A 87 24.81 -5.89 -0.29
C GLU A 87 25.57 -7.21 -0.28
N GLY A 88 24.85 -8.32 -0.07
CA GLY A 88 25.45 -9.64 0.16
C GLY A 88 25.92 -9.91 1.60
N TYR A 89 25.89 -8.91 2.48
CA TYR A 89 26.33 -8.99 3.89
C TYR A 89 25.20 -8.58 4.86
N THR A 90 23.99 -9.08 4.62
CA THR A 90 22.82 -8.86 5.50
C THR A 90 22.96 -9.64 6.81
N GLY A 91 22.39 -9.12 7.90
CA GLY A 91 22.46 -9.71 9.24
C GLY A 91 23.16 -8.80 10.23
N ILE A 92 23.53 -9.37 11.38
CA ILE A 92 24.10 -8.60 12.49
C ILE A 92 25.57 -8.26 12.18
N TRP A 93 25.89 -6.97 12.31
CA TRP A 93 27.25 -6.46 12.31
C TRP A 93 27.65 -6.16 13.74
N TYR A 94 28.88 -6.51 14.09
CA TYR A 94 29.42 -6.36 15.44
C TYR A 94 30.61 -5.42 15.44
N SER A 95 30.86 -4.76 16.57
CA SER A 95 32.11 -4.04 16.77
C SER A 95 33.29 -5.02 16.85
N HIS A 96 34.48 -4.65 16.35
CA HIS A 96 35.57 -5.61 16.14
C HIS A 96 36.97 -5.15 16.61
N ASP A 97 37.20 -3.85 16.72
CA ASP A 97 38.49 -3.29 17.16
C ASP A 97 38.81 -3.55 18.64
N VAL A 98 37.79 -3.74 19.48
CA VAL A 98 37.94 -4.10 20.90
C VAL A 98 36.97 -5.22 21.26
N LYS A 99 37.43 -6.21 22.04
CA LYS A 99 36.61 -7.33 22.52
C LYS A 99 35.88 -6.96 23.83
N PRO A 100 34.69 -7.53 24.11
CA PRO A 100 33.94 -8.47 23.26
C PRO A 100 33.32 -7.79 22.05
N ASP A 101 33.03 -8.55 20.99
CA ASP A 101 32.27 -8.04 19.84
C ASP A 101 30.82 -7.77 20.28
N ILE A 102 30.33 -6.55 20.08
CA ILE A 102 28.99 -6.12 20.50
C ILE A 102 28.14 -5.84 19.25
N PRO A 103 26.86 -6.27 19.19
CA PRO A 103 25.98 -5.94 18.07
C PRO A 103 25.84 -4.42 17.87
N VAL A 104 26.21 -3.95 16.68
CA VAL A 104 26.11 -2.53 16.31
C VAL A 104 24.79 -2.27 15.61
N LEU A 105 24.48 -3.05 14.58
CA LEU A 105 23.31 -2.90 13.72
C LEU A 105 22.98 -4.24 13.05
N ASN A 106 21.74 -4.41 12.60
CA ASN A 106 21.28 -5.59 11.87
C ASN A 106 20.80 -5.17 10.47
N VAL A 107 21.56 -5.49 9.43
CA VAL A 107 21.33 -5.03 8.06
C VAL A 107 20.32 -5.93 7.36
N TYR A 108 19.31 -5.31 6.75
CA TYR A 108 18.34 -5.96 5.89
C TYR A 108 18.39 -5.38 4.48
N GLN A 109 18.19 -6.26 3.49
CA GLN A 109 17.74 -5.82 2.18
C GLN A 109 16.30 -5.29 2.34
N PRO A 110 16.00 -4.04 1.94
CA PRO A 110 14.62 -3.55 1.98
C PRO A 110 13.72 -4.38 1.06
N GLN A 111 12.50 -4.66 1.51
CA GLN A 111 11.54 -5.41 0.70
C GLN A 111 10.16 -4.79 0.78
N ILE A 112 9.52 -4.57 -0.36
CA ILE A 112 8.13 -4.13 -0.47
C ILE A 112 7.46 -4.75 -1.70
N ASN A 113 6.28 -5.32 -1.49
CA ASN A 113 5.38 -5.78 -2.53
C ASN A 113 3.96 -5.29 -2.25
N LEU A 114 3.22 -4.99 -3.31
CA LEU A 114 1.78 -4.71 -3.23
C LEU A 114 1.05 -5.72 -4.10
N SER A 115 -0.07 -6.23 -3.59
CA SER A 115 -0.99 -7.09 -4.33
C SER A 115 -2.39 -6.49 -4.26
N VAL A 116 -3.18 -6.66 -5.32
CA VAL A 116 -4.63 -6.39 -5.29
C VAL A 116 -5.32 -7.65 -4.80
N TRP A 117 -6.06 -7.55 -3.72
CA TRP A 117 -6.66 -8.69 -3.03
C TRP A 117 -8.17 -8.66 -3.15
N ASP A 118 -8.77 -9.74 -3.64
CA ASP A 118 -10.22 -9.94 -3.65
C ASP A 118 -10.65 -10.48 -2.27
N THR A 119 -11.47 -9.71 -1.57
CA THR A 119 -11.95 -10.07 -0.23
C THR A 119 -13.13 -11.05 -0.25
N ASP A 120 -13.81 -11.21 -1.39
CA ASP A 120 -14.91 -12.16 -1.53
C ASP A 120 -14.37 -13.59 -1.62
N THR A 121 -13.28 -13.76 -2.38
CA THR A 121 -12.63 -15.07 -2.58
C THR A 121 -11.39 -15.28 -1.71
N ASN A 122 -10.92 -14.23 -1.05
CA ASN A 122 -9.67 -14.21 -0.28
C ASN A 122 -8.46 -14.66 -1.12
N THR A 123 -8.31 -14.08 -2.32
CA THR A 123 -7.24 -14.41 -3.26
C THR A 123 -6.57 -13.18 -3.85
N ASP A 124 -5.33 -13.35 -4.34
CA ASP A 124 -4.62 -12.33 -5.10
C ASP A 124 -5.17 -12.26 -6.54
N VAL A 125 -5.66 -11.08 -6.92
CA VAL A 125 -6.19 -10.77 -8.25
C VAL A 125 -5.33 -9.75 -9.00
N THR A 126 -4.08 -9.55 -8.57
CA THR A 126 -3.12 -8.69 -9.25
C THR A 126 -2.94 -9.09 -10.71
N GLY A 127 -3.09 -8.13 -11.62
CA GLY A 127 -3.02 -8.32 -13.06
C GLY A 127 -4.23 -9.03 -13.68
N GLN A 128 -5.23 -9.41 -12.88
CA GLN A 128 -6.41 -10.13 -13.36
C GLN A 128 -7.56 -9.20 -13.74
N SER A 129 -8.52 -9.77 -14.47
CA SER A 129 -9.80 -9.12 -14.76
C SER A 129 -10.88 -9.67 -13.84
N VAL A 130 -11.62 -8.77 -13.17
CA VAL A 130 -12.68 -9.12 -12.21
C VAL A 130 -13.98 -8.36 -12.49
N PRO A 131 -15.15 -8.83 -12.02
CA PRO A 131 -16.40 -8.08 -12.09
C PRO A 131 -16.28 -6.71 -11.46
N LEU A 132 -16.96 -5.69 -12.04
CA LEU A 132 -17.05 -4.36 -11.44
C LEU A 132 -17.55 -4.40 -9.98
N SER A 133 -18.38 -5.40 -9.64
CA SER A 133 -18.90 -5.65 -8.31
C SER A 133 -17.94 -6.35 -7.34
N ALA A 134 -16.81 -6.90 -7.80
CA ALA A 134 -15.89 -7.66 -6.94
C ALA A 134 -15.30 -6.77 -5.85
N ASN A 135 -15.31 -7.20 -4.60
CA ASN A 135 -14.79 -6.42 -3.48
C ASN A 135 -13.27 -6.56 -3.38
N VAL A 136 -12.55 -5.47 -3.67
CA VAL A 136 -11.08 -5.47 -3.64
C VAL A 136 -10.52 -4.57 -2.54
N THR A 137 -9.34 -4.94 -2.07
CA THR A 137 -8.45 -4.10 -1.26
C THR A 137 -7.02 -4.20 -1.80
N TYR A 138 -6.08 -3.42 -1.27
CA TYR A 138 -4.66 -3.69 -1.47
C TYR A 138 -4.09 -4.43 -0.25
N ARG A 139 -3.10 -5.29 -0.51
CA ARG A 139 -2.28 -5.98 0.48
C ARG A 139 -0.82 -5.58 0.28
N ILE A 140 -0.14 -5.12 1.33
CA ILE A 140 1.29 -4.82 1.30
C ILE A 140 2.04 -5.87 2.14
N ASP A 141 3.05 -6.48 1.53
CA ASP A 141 4.04 -7.29 2.22
C ASP A 141 5.36 -6.52 2.25
N THR A 142 5.95 -6.37 3.43
CA THR A 142 7.20 -5.65 3.58
C THR A 142 7.94 -6.11 4.83
N ASN A 143 9.27 -5.95 4.86
CA ASN A 143 10.06 -6.07 6.08
C ASN A 143 10.35 -4.69 6.72
N LEU A 144 10.02 -3.59 6.04
CA LEU A 144 10.32 -2.22 6.48
C LEU A 144 9.51 -1.81 7.71
N TYR A 145 8.42 -2.53 8.03
CA TYR A 145 7.66 -2.31 9.27
C TYR A 145 8.52 -2.43 10.53
N LEU A 146 9.66 -3.14 10.46
CA LEU A 146 10.62 -3.24 11.57
C LEU A 146 11.20 -1.88 11.98
N ALA A 147 11.26 -0.89 11.08
CA ALA A 147 11.67 0.47 11.41
C ALA A 147 10.63 1.25 12.23
N LEU A 148 9.35 0.83 12.18
CA LEU A 148 8.23 1.44 12.91
C LEU A 148 8.03 0.75 14.26
N ASN A 149 9.11 0.60 15.03
CA ASN A 149 9.11 -0.06 16.33
C ASN A 149 9.94 0.73 17.34
N TYR A 150 9.31 1.14 18.45
CA TYR A 150 9.91 1.92 19.54
C TYR A 150 11.13 1.27 20.20
N THR A 151 11.21 -0.06 20.21
CA THR A 151 12.38 -0.79 20.75
C THR A 151 13.63 -0.54 19.91
N TYR A 152 13.46 -0.37 18.60
CA TYR A 152 14.57 -0.19 17.66
C TYR A 152 14.84 1.26 17.32
N ARG A 153 13.79 2.08 17.25
CA ARG A 153 13.86 3.50 16.90
C ARG A 153 13.10 4.31 17.95
N PRO A 154 13.78 4.76 19.02
CA PRO A 154 13.11 5.34 20.20
C PRO A 154 12.41 6.67 19.91
N ASN A 155 12.79 7.37 18.85
CA ASN A 155 12.20 8.65 18.44
C ASN A 155 11.03 8.49 17.47
N PHE A 156 10.64 7.26 17.13
CA PHE A 156 9.51 6.99 16.26
C PHE A 156 8.22 7.60 16.82
N ASN A 157 7.42 8.22 15.96
CA ASN A 157 6.07 8.63 16.26
C ASN A 157 5.13 8.31 15.09
N PRO A 158 3.80 8.21 15.30
CA PRO A 158 2.87 7.85 14.24
C PRO A 158 2.85 8.77 13.01
N ALA A 159 3.39 9.99 13.09
CA ALA A 159 3.51 10.89 11.93
C ALA A 159 4.75 10.59 11.07
N ASP A 160 5.68 9.75 11.55
CA ASP A 160 6.89 9.33 10.82
C ASP A 160 6.61 8.19 9.83
N GLY A 161 5.40 8.12 9.28
CA GLY A 161 5.08 7.20 8.19
C GLY A 161 5.93 7.52 6.96
N PHE A 162 6.50 6.49 6.34
CA PHE A 162 7.33 6.62 5.13
C PHE A 162 6.80 5.80 3.96
N PHE A 163 5.63 5.19 4.10
CA PHE A 163 4.94 4.52 3.01
C PHE A 163 4.05 5.50 2.26
N THR A 164 3.99 5.35 0.95
CA THR A 164 3.04 6.07 0.09
C THR A 164 2.41 5.10 -0.87
N VAL A 165 1.08 5.09 -0.93
CA VAL A 165 0.30 4.30 -1.88
C VAL A 165 -0.46 5.25 -2.78
N THR A 166 -0.48 4.96 -4.08
CA THR A 166 -1.30 5.68 -5.05
C THR A 166 -2.27 4.74 -5.71
N LEU A 167 -3.47 5.26 -6.01
CA LEU A 167 -4.47 4.61 -6.85
C LEU A 167 -4.71 5.49 -8.08
N THR A 168 -4.56 4.91 -9.26
CA THR A 168 -4.73 5.59 -10.55
C THR A 168 -5.87 4.92 -11.31
N SER A 169 -6.81 5.75 -11.76
CA SER A 169 -7.96 5.35 -12.57
C SER A 169 -7.55 4.94 -14.00
N PRO A 170 -8.44 4.27 -14.76
CA PRO A 170 -8.17 3.90 -16.16
C PRO A 170 -7.86 5.07 -17.09
N SER A 171 -8.31 6.28 -16.75
CA SER A 171 -8.01 7.52 -17.49
C SER A 171 -6.67 8.16 -17.10
N GLY A 172 -5.92 7.55 -16.17
CA GLY A 172 -4.64 8.07 -15.69
C GLY A 172 -4.74 9.07 -14.53
N GLY A 173 -5.96 9.42 -14.09
CA GLY A 173 -6.15 10.32 -12.96
C GLY A 173 -5.91 9.64 -11.61
N ASN A 174 -5.17 10.30 -10.71
CA ASN A 174 -5.03 9.87 -9.32
C ASN A 174 -6.37 9.94 -8.58
N MET A 175 -6.59 8.98 -7.67
CA MET A 175 -7.80 8.84 -6.88
C MET A 175 -7.49 8.99 -5.39
N PRO A 176 -7.57 10.20 -4.82
CA PRO A 176 -7.28 10.44 -3.41
C PRO A 176 -8.41 10.00 -2.47
N SER A 177 -9.57 9.64 -3.02
CA SER A 177 -10.74 9.19 -2.26
C SER A 177 -11.60 8.25 -3.08
N VAL A 178 -12.42 7.48 -2.37
CA VAL A 178 -13.44 6.61 -2.97
C VAL A 178 -14.81 6.80 -2.30
N PHE A 179 -15.88 6.48 -3.02
CA PHE A 179 -17.26 6.57 -2.58
C PHE A 179 -17.75 5.20 -2.08
N THR A 180 -18.57 5.21 -1.04
CA THR A 180 -19.24 4.00 -0.52
C THR A 180 -20.63 3.76 -1.12
N GLY A 181 -21.03 4.54 -2.12
CA GLY A 181 -22.38 4.52 -2.70
C GLY A 181 -22.61 5.67 -3.69
N ASN A 182 -23.87 5.84 -4.11
CA ASN A 182 -24.27 6.88 -5.08
C ASN A 182 -24.10 8.30 -4.52
N VAL A 183 -23.62 9.22 -5.37
CA VAL A 183 -23.44 10.63 -5.02
C VAL A 183 -24.80 11.27 -4.72
N GLY A 184 -24.88 12.05 -3.64
CA GLY A 184 -26.11 12.73 -3.21
C GLY A 184 -27.04 11.88 -2.33
N ASN A 185 -26.76 10.60 -2.11
CA ASN A 185 -27.45 9.80 -1.10
C ASN A 185 -26.88 10.11 0.29
N SER A 186 -27.74 10.31 1.29
CA SER A 186 -27.35 10.66 2.67
C SER A 186 -26.56 9.57 3.39
N ALA A 187 -26.61 8.32 2.93
CA ALA A 187 -25.82 7.22 3.46
C ALA A 187 -24.43 7.08 2.79
N THR A 188 -24.17 7.77 1.69
CA THR A 188 -22.90 7.69 0.97
C THR A 188 -21.80 8.46 1.69
N GLN A 189 -20.66 7.81 1.90
CA GLN A 189 -19.45 8.42 2.46
C GLN A 189 -18.39 8.59 1.37
N ILE A 190 -17.63 9.68 1.48
CA ILE A 190 -16.37 9.86 0.77
C ILE A 190 -15.26 9.47 1.73
N ILE A 191 -14.64 8.33 1.50
CA ILE A 191 -13.54 7.83 2.32
C ILE A 191 -12.21 8.19 1.64
N PRO A 192 -11.25 8.78 2.37
CA PRO A 192 -9.90 8.98 1.86
C PRO A 192 -9.29 7.64 1.43
N PHE A 193 -8.62 7.62 0.29
CA PHE A 193 -7.75 6.52 -0.09
C PHE A 193 -6.57 6.51 0.89
N ASP A 194 -6.23 5.33 1.39
CA ASP A 194 -5.16 5.17 2.38
C ASP A 194 -3.80 5.32 1.72
N SER A 195 -3.44 6.58 1.48
CA SER A 195 -2.30 7.00 0.68
C SER A 195 -1.00 7.00 1.49
N ASN A 196 -1.09 7.00 2.83
CA ASN A 196 0.06 7.03 3.73
C ASN A 196 -0.16 6.04 4.90
N PRO A 197 -0.26 4.73 4.61
CA PRO A 197 -0.56 3.75 5.64
C PRO A 197 0.57 3.64 6.65
N MET A 198 0.20 3.50 7.92
CA MET A 198 1.14 3.16 8.99
C MET A 198 1.26 1.64 9.10
N ILE A 199 2.27 1.08 8.43
CA ILE A 199 2.47 -0.37 8.31
C ILE A 199 3.38 -0.86 9.45
N THR A 200 2.81 -1.23 10.60
CA THR A 200 3.55 -1.75 11.75
C THR A 200 3.65 -3.28 11.80
N SER A 201 3.01 -3.96 10.84
CA SER A 201 3.08 -5.41 10.66
C SER A 201 2.88 -5.78 9.19
N SER A 202 3.31 -6.98 8.81
CA SER A 202 3.14 -7.54 7.48
C SER A 202 2.46 -8.91 7.58
N PRO A 203 1.44 -9.22 6.74
CA PRO A 203 0.86 -8.36 5.71
C PRO A 203 -0.01 -7.23 6.28
N TYR A 204 -0.09 -6.12 5.54
CA TYR A 204 -1.00 -5.01 5.80
C TYR A 204 -2.11 -4.94 4.75
N PHE A 205 -3.34 -4.68 5.18
CA PHE A 205 -4.49 -4.51 4.29
C PHE A 205 -5.10 -3.13 4.43
N TRP A 206 -5.51 -2.52 3.31
CA TRP A 206 -6.31 -1.30 3.34
C TRP A 206 -7.69 -1.58 3.94
N GLN A 207 -7.90 -1.12 5.17
CA GLN A 207 -9.08 -1.45 5.97
C GLN A 207 -10.40 -0.95 5.36
N ASN A 208 -10.36 0.17 4.64
CA ASN A 208 -11.54 0.74 3.99
C ASN A 208 -11.72 0.29 2.54
N GLY A 209 -10.81 -0.53 1.99
CA GLY A 209 -10.87 -0.99 0.61
C GLY A 209 -12.19 -1.68 0.24
N PRO A 210 -12.72 -2.60 1.06
CA PRO A 210 -14.00 -3.25 0.79
C PRO A 210 -15.20 -2.30 0.75
N ALA A 211 -15.09 -1.09 1.32
CA ALA A 211 -16.15 -0.08 1.27
C ALA A 211 -16.16 0.73 -0.03
N TRP A 212 -15.18 0.52 -0.93
CA TRP A 212 -15.16 1.16 -2.25
C TRP A 212 -16.25 0.57 -3.15
N ASP A 213 -17.32 1.34 -3.37
CA ASP A 213 -18.40 0.97 -4.27
C ASP A 213 -18.11 1.43 -5.70
N ARG A 214 -17.60 0.50 -6.52
CA ARG A 214 -17.33 0.74 -7.94
C ARG A 214 -18.60 0.89 -8.80
N ASN A 215 -19.77 0.54 -8.27
CA ASN A 215 -21.06 0.75 -8.96
C ASN A 215 -21.69 2.12 -8.68
N ALA A 216 -21.06 2.94 -7.83
CA ALA A 216 -21.51 4.28 -7.48
C ALA A 216 -21.86 5.11 -8.73
N LYS A 217 -23.02 5.77 -8.66
CA LYS A 217 -23.53 6.69 -9.68
C LYS A 217 -23.46 8.13 -9.22
N SER A 218 -23.19 9.04 -10.16
CA SER A 218 -23.29 10.48 -9.98
C SER A 218 -24.78 10.89 -9.90
N THR A 219 -25.05 12.16 -9.57
CA THR A 219 -26.42 12.71 -9.46
C THR A 219 -27.19 12.69 -10.78
N ASP A 220 -26.49 12.65 -11.91
CA ASP A 220 -27.04 12.51 -13.26
C ASP A 220 -27.25 11.04 -13.69
N GLY A 221 -26.94 10.07 -12.81
CA GLY A 221 -27.05 8.64 -13.07
C GLY A 221 -25.86 8.03 -13.83
N SER A 222 -24.86 8.83 -14.21
CA SER A 222 -23.63 8.33 -14.84
C SER A 222 -22.76 7.55 -13.84
N ALA A 223 -21.90 6.67 -14.32
CA ALA A 223 -20.97 5.93 -13.45
C ALA A 223 -19.86 6.84 -12.92
N VAL A 224 -19.65 6.84 -11.60
CA VAL A 224 -18.52 7.55 -10.97
C VAL A 224 -17.20 6.87 -11.35
N TYR A 225 -17.21 5.55 -11.46
CA TYR A 225 -16.05 4.72 -11.77
C TYR A 225 -16.23 4.06 -13.13
N GLN A 226 -15.24 4.23 -14.01
CA GLN A 226 -15.25 3.64 -15.33
C GLN A 226 -14.69 2.21 -15.27
N PRO A 227 -15.27 1.23 -15.98
CA PRO A 227 -14.61 -0.04 -16.24
C PRO A 227 -13.23 0.17 -16.88
N GLY A 228 -12.28 -0.71 -16.58
CA GLY A 228 -10.92 -0.63 -17.09
C GLY A 228 -9.88 -0.97 -16.04
N THR A 229 -8.61 -0.70 -16.37
CA THR A 229 -7.46 -1.04 -15.54
C THR A 229 -7.15 0.05 -14.53
N TYR A 230 -7.24 -0.29 -13.25
CA TYR A 230 -6.78 0.54 -12.15
C TYR A 230 -5.38 0.13 -11.76
N THR A 231 -4.55 1.09 -11.39
CA THR A 231 -3.14 0.85 -11.03
C THR A 231 -2.88 1.32 -9.61
N PHE A 232 -2.31 0.43 -8.80
CA PHE A 232 -1.78 0.69 -7.47
C PHE A 232 -0.26 0.72 -7.53
N VAL A 233 0.35 1.66 -6.81
CA VAL A 233 1.81 1.71 -6.59
C VAL A 233 2.06 2.02 -5.12
N ALA A 234 2.82 1.17 -4.45
CA ALA A 234 3.36 1.44 -3.12
C ALA A 234 4.83 1.83 -3.22
N THR A 235 5.25 2.83 -2.45
CA THR A 235 6.64 3.26 -2.30
C THR A 235 6.97 3.41 -0.82
N ALA A 236 8.25 3.22 -0.46
CA ALA A 236 8.75 3.40 0.88
C ALA A 236 10.04 4.24 0.86
N ASN A 237 10.05 5.38 1.56
CA ASN A 237 11.18 6.29 1.62
C ASN A 237 11.66 6.54 3.05
N LEU A 238 12.05 5.48 3.74
CA LEU A 238 12.68 5.56 5.05
C LEU A 238 14.05 6.24 4.91
N ASN A 239 14.27 7.36 5.61
CA ASN A 239 15.56 8.04 5.65
C ASN A 239 16.19 8.30 4.26
N GLY A 240 15.36 8.63 3.27
CA GLY A 240 15.82 8.93 1.91
C GLY A 240 16.30 7.73 1.08
N MET A 241 15.99 6.50 1.49
CA MET A 241 16.52 5.29 0.85
C MET A 241 16.13 5.13 -0.62
N THR A 242 15.08 5.78 -1.10
CA THR A 242 14.71 5.79 -2.53
C THR A 242 15.82 6.32 -3.43
N GLY A 243 16.69 7.22 -2.93
CA GLY A 243 17.83 7.73 -3.69
C GLY A 243 18.92 6.68 -3.97
N SER A 244 18.93 5.59 -3.21
CA SER A 244 19.93 4.51 -3.32
C SER A 244 19.54 3.41 -4.31
N PHE A 245 18.28 3.38 -4.75
CA PHE A 245 17.77 2.37 -5.68
C PHE A 245 17.18 3.04 -6.93
N THR A 246 17.72 2.73 -8.10
CA THR A 246 17.27 3.32 -9.38
C THR A 246 16.91 2.24 -10.39
N GLY A 247 16.07 2.60 -11.37
CA GLY A 247 15.61 1.67 -12.40
C GLY A 247 14.94 0.43 -11.80
N ASP A 248 15.26 -0.74 -12.35
CA ASP A 248 14.67 -2.01 -11.93
C ASP A 248 15.04 -2.41 -10.49
N ALA A 249 16.20 -1.95 -9.98
CA ALA A 249 16.61 -2.21 -8.62
C ALA A 249 15.70 -1.51 -7.59
N ALA A 250 14.90 -0.52 -7.98
CA ALA A 250 13.91 0.08 -7.09
C ALA A 250 12.74 -0.87 -6.82
N ILE A 251 12.37 -1.70 -7.80
CA ILE A 251 11.21 -2.60 -7.72
C ILE A 251 11.52 -3.75 -6.77
N GLY A 252 10.61 -3.99 -5.82
CA GLY A 252 10.78 -4.97 -4.76
C GLY A 252 11.57 -4.44 -3.56
N ASN A 253 12.40 -3.40 -3.72
CA ASN A 253 13.18 -2.78 -2.64
C ASN A 253 12.44 -1.59 -2.01
N VAL A 254 12.22 -0.54 -2.80
CA VAL A 254 11.62 0.73 -2.37
C VAL A 254 10.28 1.03 -3.04
N THR A 255 9.93 0.31 -4.11
CA THR A 255 8.65 0.42 -4.79
C THR A 255 8.09 -0.94 -5.15
N SER A 256 6.77 -1.11 -5.12
CA SER A 256 6.12 -2.32 -5.61
C SER A 256 6.17 -2.44 -7.14
N GLY A 257 6.49 -1.35 -7.84
CA GLY A 257 6.14 -1.17 -9.25
C GLY A 257 4.62 -1.05 -9.45
N ASN A 258 4.18 -1.01 -10.70
CA ASN A 258 2.76 -0.95 -11.06
C ASN A 258 2.08 -2.30 -10.77
N ARG A 259 1.01 -2.26 -9.99
CA ARG A 259 0.16 -3.42 -9.67
C ARG A 259 -1.26 -3.12 -10.10
N THR A 260 -1.80 -3.93 -10.99
CA THR A 260 -3.03 -3.60 -11.69
C THR A 260 -4.17 -4.52 -11.33
N VAL A 261 -5.39 -4.07 -11.59
CA VAL A 261 -6.60 -4.91 -11.66
C VAL A 261 -7.51 -4.31 -12.73
N THR A 262 -8.14 -5.16 -13.53
CA THR A 262 -9.05 -4.71 -14.59
C THR A 262 -10.49 -5.02 -14.20
N PHE A 263 -11.31 -4.01 -14.01
CA PHE A 263 -12.75 -4.20 -13.78
C PHE A 263 -13.49 -4.23 -15.10
N LEU A 264 -14.20 -5.33 -15.38
CA LEU A 264 -15.02 -5.41 -16.59
C LEU A 264 -16.49 -5.08 -16.30
N PRO A 265 -17.24 -4.55 -17.30
CA PRO A 265 -18.67 -4.29 -17.16
C PRO A 265 -19.47 -5.56 -16.85
N ALA A 266 -20.64 -5.45 -16.20
CA ALA A 266 -21.46 -6.62 -15.85
C ALA A 266 -21.79 -7.54 -17.05
N ALA A 267 -21.93 -6.98 -18.26
CA ALA A 267 -22.23 -7.73 -19.47
C ALA A 267 -21.13 -8.71 -19.91
N SER A 268 -19.87 -8.52 -19.51
CA SER A 268 -18.76 -9.39 -19.90
C SER A 268 -18.65 -10.67 -19.06
N PHE A 269 -19.41 -10.77 -17.96
CA PHE A 269 -19.51 -11.97 -17.13
C PHE A 269 -20.82 -12.73 -17.33
N ALA A 270 -21.70 -12.25 -18.22
CA ALA A 270 -22.89 -12.99 -18.60
C ALA A 270 -22.49 -14.18 -19.50
N THR A 271 -22.55 -15.40 -18.97
CA THR A 271 -22.57 -16.61 -19.81
C THR A 271 -23.75 -16.52 -20.79
N PRO A 272 -23.58 -16.84 -22.09
CA PRO A 272 -24.69 -16.82 -23.03
C PRO A 272 -25.78 -17.81 -22.59
N THR A 273 -27.00 -17.29 -22.70
CA THR A 273 -28.29 -17.91 -22.44
C THR A 273 -28.43 -19.29 -23.09
N THR A 274 -29.08 -20.19 -22.34
CA THR A 274 -29.66 -21.48 -22.75
C THR A 274 -29.82 -21.67 -24.25
N ILE A 275 -29.14 -22.69 -24.77
CA ILE A 275 -29.48 -23.30 -26.06
C ILE A 275 -30.96 -23.73 -25.99
N PRO A 276 -31.83 -23.34 -26.94
CA PRO A 276 -33.18 -23.89 -26.98
C PRO A 276 -33.10 -25.40 -27.15
N LEU A 277 -33.61 -26.14 -26.16
CA LEU A 277 -33.80 -27.59 -26.25
C LEU A 277 -34.69 -27.87 -27.47
N THR A 278 -34.09 -28.48 -28.48
CA THR A 278 -34.84 -29.11 -29.56
C THR A 278 -35.60 -30.28 -28.96
N GLN A 279 -36.92 -30.24 -29.11
CA GLN A 279 -37.86 -31.23 -28.58
C GLN A 279 -37.53 -32.62 -29.15
N ALA A 280 -36.95 -33.50 -28.33
CA ALA A 280 -36.78 -34.91 -28.66
C ALA A 280 -38.09 -35.66 -28.41
N THR A 281 -38.49 -36.45 -29.41
CA THR A 281 -39.64 -37.36 -29.43
C THR A 281 -39.53 -38.41 -28.31
N PRO A 282 -40.63 -38.78 -27.62
CA PRO A 282 -40.56 -39.73 -26.52
C PRO A 282 -40.33 -41.14 -27.07
N ASN A 283 -39.29 -41.83 -26.59
CA ASN A 283 -39.24 -43.28 -26.71
C ASN A 283 -38.56 -43.96 -25.52
N GLN A 284 -39.29 -44.95 -25.01
CA GLN A 284 -38.94 -46.08 -24.16
C GLN A 284 -38.38 -45.85 -22.75
N THR A 285 -39.24 -46.25 -21.81
CA THR A 285 -38.98 -46.68 -20.44
C THR A 285 -37.96 -47.82 -20.40
N THR A 286 -36.89 -47.62 -19.63
CA THR A 286 -36.14 -48.73 -19.01
C THR A 286 -35.94 -48.40 -17.54
N ASN A 287 -36.56 -49.24 -16.69
CA ASN A 287 -36.35 -49.28 -15.25
C ASN A 287 -34.89 -49.63 -14.96
N ILE A 288 -34.23 -48.81 -14.15
CA ILE A 288 -33.01 -49.20 -13.44
C ILE A 288 -33.11 -48.76 -11.98
N THR A 289 -32.85 -49.75 -11.14
CA THR A 289 -32.99 -49.86 -9.70
C THR A 289 -32.07 -48.91 -8.94
N ALA A 290 -32.60 -48.33 -7.86
CA ALA A 290 -31.88 -47.45 -6.94
C ALA A 290 -30.67 -48.12 -6.27
N ALA A 291 -29.55 -47.39 -6.17
CA ALA A 291 -28.39 -47.74 -5.37
C ALA A 291 -28.12 -46.65 -4.32
N ALA A 292 -27.66 -47.12 -3.15
CA ALA A 292 -27.62 -46.53 -1.82
C ALA A 292 -27.18 -45.06 -1.66
N THR A 293 -27.91 -44.37 -0.78
CA THR A 293 -27.57 -43.13 -0.08
C THR A 293 -26.34 -43.31 0.81
N ILE A 294 -25.32 -42.47 0.63
CA ILE A 294 -24.24 -42.28 1.61
C ILE A 294 -24.50 -41.01 2.43
N THR A 295 -24.59 -41.18 3.75
CA THR A 295 -24.79 -40.15 4.76
C THR A 295 -23.51 -39.33 4.96
N PRO A 296 -23.53 -37.99 4.84
CA PRO A 296 -22.40 -37.17 5.30
C PRO A 296 -22.42 -37.01 6.83
N VAL A 297 -21.26 -37.19 7.44
CA VAL A 297 -20.98 -36.94 8.86
C VAL A 297 -20.95 -35.43 9.13
N PRO A 298 -21.65 -34.91 10.14
CA PRO A 298 -21.55 -33.50 10.52
C PRO A 298 -20.28 -33.23 11.33
N THR A 299 -19.45 -32.29 10.87
CA THR A 299 -18.36 -31.71 11.66
C THR A 299 -18.85 -30.41 12.30
N THR A 300 -18.96 -30.40 13.62
CA THR A 300 -19.24 -29.21 14.43
C THR A 300 -17.94 -28.43 14.66
N VAL A 301 -17.89 -27.17 14.22
CA VAL A 301 -16.87 -26.20 14.63
C VAL A 301 -17.55 -25.04 15.37
N GLN A 302 -17.11 -24.82 16.60
CA GLN A 302 -17.59 -23.81 17.53
C GLN A 302 -16.94 -22.44 17.22
N PRO A 303 -17.71 -21.36 17.05
CA PRO A 303 -17.12 -20.04 16.81
C PRO A 303 -16.62 -19.40 18.11
N THR A 304 -15.36 -18.96 18.11
CA THR A 304 -14.79 -18.07 19.14
C THR A 304 -15.12 -16.61 18.78
N ALA A 305 -15.82 -15.91 19.67
CA ALA A 305 -16.17 -14.51 19.50
C ALA A 305 -14.93 -13.61 19.59
N THR A 306 -14.67 -12.81 18.56
CA THR A 306 -13.68 -11.73 18.58
C THR A 306 -14.40 -10.40 18.80
N ILE A 307 -13.95 -9.65 19.81
CA ILE A 307 -14.53 -8.36 20.22
C ILE A 307 -14.06 -7.29 19.22
N ILE A 308 -14.99 -6.74 18.43
CA ILE A 308 -14.73 -5.66 17.47
C ILE A 308 -14.69 -4.31 18.23
N PRO A 309 -13.60 -3.52 18.16
CA PRO A 309 -13.58 -2.18 18.73
C PRO A 309 -14.50 -1.22 17.97
N LYS A 310 -15.22 -0.38 18.74
CA LYS A 310 -16.24 0.57 18.29
C LYS A 310 -15.66 1.63 17.35
N LYS A 311 -16.26 1.79 16.16
CA LYS A 311 -16.01 2.86 15.18
C LYS A 311 -16.17 4.24 15.84
N THR A 312 -15.13 5.06 15.79
CA THR A 312 -15.20 6.49 16.18
C THR A 312 -15.88 7.26 15.05
N THR A 313 -17.12 7.69 15.30
CA THR A 313 -17.90 8.55 14.41
C THR A 313 -17.35 9.97 14.47
N PHE A 314 -16.86 10.49 13.34
CA PHE A 314 -16.73 11.94 13.15
C PHE A 314 -18.03 12.50 12.57
N THR A 315 -18.50 13.58 13.17
CA THR A 315 -19.68 14.36 12.79
C THR A 315 -19.51 14.94 11.36
N PRO A 316 -20.53 14.92 10.50
CA PRO A 316 -20.44 15.54 9.19
C PRO A 316 -20.24 17.06 9.30
N LEU A 317 -19.38 17.60 8.44
CA LEU A 317 -19.26 19.06 8.24
C LEU A 317 -20.53 19.62 7.59
N PRO A 318 -20.89 20.90 7.87
CA PRO A 318 -22.11 21.52 7.36
C PRO A 318 -22.12 21.69 5.82
N ASP A 319 -23.33 21.64 5.26
CA ASP A 319 -23.65 21.84 3.84
C ASP A 319 -23.09 23.18 3.32
N GLY A 320 -21.91 23.16 2.69
CA GLY A 320 -21.32 24.40 2.20
C GLY A 320 -20.01 24.31 1.41
N ILE A 321 -19.37 23.15 1.28
CA ILE A 321 -18.18 23.00 0.43
C ILE A 321 -18.38 21.83 -0.52
N ALA A 322 -19.16 22.08 -1.57
CA ALA A 322 -19.07 21.32 -2.81
C ALA A 322 -18.37 22.21 -3.84
N ILE A 323 -17.55 21.58 -4.69
CA ILE A 323 -16.77 22.11 -5.82
C ILE A 323 -15.29 22.33 -5.48
N ALA A 324 -14.52 21.25 -5.68
CA ALA A 324 -13.24 21.28 -6.40
C ALA A 324 -12.78 19.84 -6.70
N ALA A 325 -13.46 19.14 -7.61
CA ALA A 325 -12.88 18.01 -8.33
C ALA A 325 -13.59 17.88 -9.68
N PHE A 326 -12.78 17.81 -10.75
CA PHE A 326 -13.12 17.69 -12.17
C PHE A 326 -13.35 19.00 -12.96
N GLY A 327 -12.28 19.45 -13.62
CA GLY A 327 -12.03 19.00 -15.00
C GLY A 327 -12.83 19.69 -16.09
N ILE A 328 -12.19 20.70 -16.68
CA ILE A 328 -12.55 21.43 -17.90
C ILE A 328 -12.85 20.45 -19.06
N ALA A 329 -14.05 20.54 -19.65
CA ALA A 329 -14.30 20.49 -21.10
C ALA A 329 -15.81 20.53 -21.39
N THR A 330 -16.32 21.68 -21.83
CA THR A 330 -17.21 21.79 -23.02
C THR A 330 -17.48 23.26 -23.32
N CYS A 331 -17.12 23.70 -24.53
CA CYS A 331 -17.60 24.94 -25.13
C CYS A 331 -19.13 24.94 -25.23
N ALA A 332 -19.77 26.04 -24.85
CA ALA A 332 -21.04 26.46 -25.44
C ALA A 332 -21.14 27.99 -25.43
N ILE A 333 -21.09 28.55 -26.64
CA ILE A 333 -21.49 29.91 -26.98
C ILE A 333 -22.99 30.06 -26.69
N VAL A 334 -23.40 31.03 -25.88
CA VAL A 334 -24.69 31.71 -26.09
C VAL A 334 -24.51 33.20 -25.76
N ALA A 335 -24.58 34.00 -26.82
CA ALA A 335 -24.76 35.44 -26.74
C ALA A 335 -26.13 35.77 -26.14
N GLY A 336 -26.17 36.76 -25.25
CA GLY A 336 -27.42 37.26 -24.68
C GLY A 336 -27.26 38.67 -24.13
N ARG A 337 -27.27 39.66 -25.03
CA ARG A 337 -27.50 41.09 -24.74
C ARG A 337 -28.57 41.26 -23.66
N LYS A 338 -28.39 42.25 -22.77
CA LYS A 338 -29.47 43.16 -22.39
C LYS A 338 -28.91 44.48 -21.83
N TYR A 339 -29.71 45.50 -22.09
CA TYR A 339 -29.59 46.92 -21.75
C TYR A 339 -29.28 47.18 -20.28
#